data_AF-A0A560JYS5-F1
#
_entry.id   AF-A0A560JYS5-F1
#
_cell.length_a   1.000
_cell.length_b   1.000
_cell.length_c   1.000
_cell.angle_alpha   90.00
_cell.angle_beta   90.00
_cell.angle_gamma   90.00
#
_symmetry.space_group_name_H-M   'P 1'
#
loop_
_entity.id
_entity.type
_entity.pdbx_description
1 polymer ?
#
loop_
_entity_poly.entity_id
_entity_poly.type
_entity_poly.pdbx_seq_one_letter_code
_entity_poly.pdbx_strand_id
1 'polypeptide(L)'
;MTAGPSPLEHELEMFRTEEEAAQQYFFGYLALQLVPSKNPDVLARMNETATFWITTRYALLMSAFVVLGRIFDQDPKSLHNMDRLLGVVARDIDSLSAAALERRRIAQGMTPKDAAAYAHGSYDLTMDDVRGMRKAVGHWRKVYEARYREIRHKIFAHKSIDRAAADALMANTNVDEVRELLGFLHALYQSLFQLHANGIMPNITPAKFDLPPSPGGGKPGERIFRESGDLLYGMLDPRLRLDAPGLIRDRSGL
;
A
#
# COMPACT_ATOMS: atom_id res chain seq x y z
N MET A 1 -25.64 -17.16 15.83
CA MET A 1 -24.45 -17.70 15.15
C MET A 1 -24.08 -16.72 14.06
N THR A 2 -23.03 -15.92 14.26
CA THR A 2 -22.51 -15.05 13.19
C THR A 2 -21.82 -15.95 12.17
N ALA A 3 -22.36 -16.02 10.95
CA ALA A 3 -21.66 -16.65 9.84
C ALA A 3 -20.26 -16.00 9.71
N GLY A 4 -19.24 -16.80 9.45
CA GLY A 4 -17.89 -16.29 9.19
C GLY A 4 -17.86 -15.32 8.00
N PRO A 5 -16.77 -14.56 7.81
CA PRO A 5 -16.66 -13.62 6.70
C PRO A 5 -16.88 -14.34 5.36
N SER A 6 -17.59 -13.69 4.45
CA SER A 6 -17.78 -14.17 3.09
C SER A 6 -16.44 -14.32 2.36
N PRO A 7 -16.35 -15.14 1.29
CA PRO A 7 -15.12 -15.26 0.51
C PRO A 7 -14.58 -13.90 0.02
N LEU A 8 -15.47 -12.97 -0.34
CA LEU A 8 -15.12 -11.62 -0.74
C LEU A 8 -14.51 -10.83 0.41
N GLU A 9 -15.15 -10.81 1.58
CA GLU A 9 -14.64 -10.09 2.75
C GLU A 9 -13.28 -10.65 3.19
N HIS A 10 -13.12 -11.98 3.14
CA HIS A 10 -11.85 -12.63 3.45
C HIS A 10 -10.73 -12.21 2.49
N GLU A 11 -10.93 -12.34 1.18
CA GLU A 11 -9.90 -11.97 0.21
C GLU A 11 -9.61 -10.46 0.20
N LEU A 12 -10.63 -9.63 0.44
CA LEU A 12 -10.45 -8.18 0.55
C LEU A 12 -9.62 -7.81 1.79
N GLU A 13 -9.85 -8.48 2.91
CA GLU A 13 -9.05 -8.29 4.13
C GLU A 13 -7.62 -8.80 3.96
N MET A 14 -7.42 -9.97 3.33
CA MET A 14 -6.08 -10.46 3.01
C MET A 14 -5.33 -9.46 2.12
N PHE A 15 -5.98 -8.93 1.08
CA PHE A 15 -5.38 -7.91 0.24
C PHE A 15 -5.06 -6.61 0.99
N ARG A 16 -5.96 -6.15 1.87
CA ARG A 16 -5.72 -4.99 2.74
C ARG A 16 -4.43 -5.16 3.53
N THR A 17 -4.26 -6.29 4.21
CA THR A 17 -3.07 -6.51 5.05
C THR A 17 -1.78 -6.49 4.23
N GLU A 18 -1.80 -7.04 3.03
CA GLU A 18 -0.63 -7.05 2.13
C GLU A 18 -0.34 -5.67 1.55
N GLU A 19 -1.34 -4.93 1.06
CA GLU A 19 -1.13 -3.60 0.48
C GLU A 19 -0.65 -2.60 1.54
N GLU A 20 -1.24 -2.62 2.74
CA GLU A 20 -0.81 -1.77 3.86
C GLU A 20 0.62 -2.12 4.30
N ALA A 21 0.98 -3.41 4.36
CA ALA A 21 2.33 -3.83 4.70
C ALA A 21 3.36 -3.35 3.66
N ALA A 22 3.06 -3.48 2.37
CA ALA A 22 3.94 -2.96 1.31
C ALA A 22 4.17 -1.45 1.45
N GLN A 23 3.10 -0.69 1.73
CA GLN A 23 3.23 0.74 2.01
C GLN A 23 4.11 0.98 3.25
N GLN A 24 3.84 0.30 4.35
CA GLN A 24 4.58 0.51 5.60
C GLN A 24 6.08 0.24 5.43
N TYR A 25 6.44 -0.84 4.75
CA TYR A 25 7.83 -1.17 4.50
C TYR A 25 8.51 -0.16 3.58
N PHE A 26 7.87 0.19 2.46
CA PHE A 26 8.47 1.09 1.48
C PHE A 26 8.60 2.52 2.00
N PHE A 27 7.57 3.06 2.62
CA PHE A 27 7.61 4.42 3.15
C PHE A 27 8.45 4.55 4.41
N GLY A 28 8.54 3.51 5.25
CA GLY A 28 9.53 3.44 6.32
C GLY A 28 10.96 3.48 5.77
N TYR A 29 11.24 2.71 4.73
CA TYR A 29 12.51 2.77 4.00
C TYR A 29 12.81 4.18 3.46
N LEU A 30 11.82 4.84 2.84
CA LEU A 30 11.98 6.20 2.33
C LEU A 30 12.26 7.21 3.44
N ALA A 31 11.61 7.10 4.60
CA ALA A 31 11.86 8.01 5.73
C ALA A 31 13.31 7.92 6.21
N LEU A 32 13.85 6.70 6.35
CA LEU A 32 15.25 6.46 6.75
C LEU A 32 16.27 6.94 5.71
N GLN A 33 15.84 7.30 4.50
CA GLN A 33 16.70 7.84 3.44
C GLN A 33 16.53 9.35 3.27
N LEU A 34 15.29 9.85 3.27
CA LEU A 34 14.97 11.24 2.95
C LEU A 34 15.12 12.19 4.14
N VAL A 35 14.90 11.72 5.37
CA VAL A 35 15.06 12.57 6.56
C VAL A 35 16.53 12.90 6.82
N PRO A 36 17.45 11.91 6.97
CA PRO A 36 18.86 12.22 7.21
C PRO A 36 19.55 12.90 6.02
N SER A 37 19.06 12.72 4.78
CA SER A 37 19.62 13.46 3.63
C SER A 37 19.30 14.95 3.66
N LYS A 38 18.23 15.35 4.36
CA LYS A 38 17.82 16.75 4.55
C LYS A 38 18.27 17.34 5.89
N ASN A 39 18.71 16.51 6.84
CA ASN A 39 19.15 16.95 8.16
C ASN A 39 20.45 16.24 8.58
N PRO A 40 21.61 16.92 8.48
CA PRO A 40 22.92 16.37 8.86
C PRO A 40 23.04 15.99 10.34
N ASP A 41 22.30 16.64 11.25
CA ASP A 41 22.36 16.32 12.68
C ASP A 41 21.67 14.98 12.96
N VAL A 42 20.53 14.72 12.30
CA VAL A 42 19.89 13.39 12.33
C VAL A 42 20.84 12.34 11.77
N LEU A 43 21.50 12.62 10.64
CA LEU A 43 22.48 11.71 10.05
C LEU A 43 23.64 11.41 11.03
N ALA A 44 24.15 12.44 11.72
CA ALA A 44 25.21 12.28 12.72
C ALA A 44 24.76 11.33 13.85
N ARG A 45 23.54 11.49 14.37
CA ARG A 45 22.98 10.56 15.39
C ARG A 45 22.78 9.14 14.87
N MET A 46 22.31 8.99 13.63
CA MET A 46 22.21 7.66 13.02
C MET A 46 23.59 6.97 12.92
N ASN A 47 24.65 7.73 12.64
CA ASN A 47 26.00 7.19 12.51
C ASN A 47 26.58 6.65 13.83
N GLU A 48 26.09 7.09 14.98
CA GLU A 48 26.45 6.52 16.30
C GLU A 48 26.03 5.04 16.43
N THR A 49 25.00 4.62 15.68
CA THR A 49 24.45 3.26 15.67
C THR A 49 24.27 2.73 14.24
N ALA A 50 25.22 3.02 13.35
CA ALA A 50 25.10 2.80 11.90
C ALA A 50 24.67 1.37 11.50
N THR A 51 25.19 0.34 12.17
CA THR A 51 24.85 -1.07 11.89
C THR A 51 23.35 -1.34 12.01
N PHE A 52 22.70 -0.77 13.03
CA PHE A 52 21.25 -0.92 13.23
C PHE A 52 20.49 -0.29 12.06
N TRP A 53 20.79 0.97 11.73
CA TRP A 53 20.06 1.70 10.68
C TRP A 53 20.26 1.12 9.28
N ILE A 54 21.47 0.68 8.95
CA ILE A 54 21.75 0.00 7.68
C ILE A 54 20.96 -1.31 7.59
N THR A 55 20.94 -2.09 8.66
CA THR A 55 20.21 -3.37 8.72
C THR A 55 18.71 -3.15 8.59
N THR A 56 18.15 -2.23 9.36
CA THR A 56 16.72 -1.90 9.34
C THR A 56 16.29 -1.40 7.97
N ARG A 57 17.05 -0.47 7.36
CA ARG A 57 16.74 0.05 6.02
C ARG A 57 16.73 -1.05 4.96
N TYR A 58 17.69 -1.96 5.02
CA TYR A 58 17.76 -3.11 4.11
C TYR A 58 16.58 -4.07 4.32
N ALA A 59 16.24 -4.37 5.58
CA ALA A 59 15.12 -5.25 5.92
C ALA A 59 13.77 -4.67 5.45
N LEU A 60 13.56 -3.36 5.61
CA LEU A 60 12.35 -2.68 5.14
C LEU A 60 12.22 -2.78 3.61
N LEU A 61 13.27 -2.44 2.87
CA LEU A 61 13.25 -2.51 1.41
C LEU A 61 13.02 -3.94 0.90
N MET A 62 13.72 -4.92 1.49
CA MET A 62 13.51 -6.34 1.18
C MET A 62 12.06 -6.75 1.42
N SER A 63 11.50 -6.39 2.58
CA SER A 63 10.13 -6.75 2.97
C SER A 63 9.10 -6.15 2.01
N ALA A 64 9.29 -4.90 1.56
CA ALA A 64 8.44 -4.28 0.56
C ALA A 64 8.39 -5.10 -0.74
N PHE A 65 9.55 -5.50 -1.28
CA PHE A 65 9.60 -6.28 -2.52
C PHE A 65 9.07 -7.71 -2.35
N VAL A 66 9.25 -8.32 -1.18
CA VAL A 66 8.68 -9.64 -0.88
C VAL A 66 7.15 -9.58 -0.89
N VAL A 67 6.57 -8.58 -0.23
CA VAL A 67 5.11 -8.35 -0.21
C VAL A 67 4.57 -8.08 -1.60
N LEU A 68 5.17 -7.15 -2.36
CA LEU A 68 4.78 -6.87 -3.74
C LEU A 68 4.84 -8.14 -4.60
N GLY A 69 5.85 -8.98 -4.38
CA GLY A 69 5.96 -10.27 -5.03
C GLY A 69 4.83 -11.23 -4.72
N ARG A 70 4.27 -11.24 -3.51
CA ARG A 70 3.07 -12.02 -3.17
C ARG A 70 1.82 -11.45 -3.82
N ILE A 71 1.64 -10.13 -3.77
CA ILE A 71 0.48 -9.44 -4.35
C ILE A 71 0.35 -9.72 -5.85
N PHE A 72 1.47 -9.62 -6.59
CA PHE A 72 1.50 -9.83 -8.03
C PHE A 72 1.78 -11.28 -8.45
N ASP A 73 1.90 -12.22 -7.50
CA ASP A 73 2.19 -13.61 -7.80
C ASP A 73 1.11 -14.22 -8.71
N GLN A 74 1.56 -15.05 -9.65
CA GLN A 74 0.70 -15.80 -10.55
C GLN A 74 0.90 -17.31 -10.40
N ASP A 75 1.70 -17.77 -9.43
CA ASP A 75 1.79 -19.20 -9.11
C ASP A 75 0.39 -19.71 -8.72
N PRO A 76 -0.12 -20.78 -9.36
CA PRO A 76 -1.41 -21.37 -9.02
C PRO A 76 -1.58 -21.76 -7.55
N LYS A 77 -0.46 -22.02 -6.85
CA LYS A 77 -0.40 -22.35 -5.41
C LYS A 77 -0.48 -21.12 -4.50
N SER A 78 -0.33 -19.92 -5.05
CA SER A 78 -0.50 -18.68 -4.30
C SER A 78 -1.95 -18.55 -3.85
N LEU A 79 -2.14 -18.52 -2.52
CA LEU A 79 -3.45 -18.55 -1.88
C LEU A 79 -4.16 -17.21 -1.99
N HIS A 80 -3.42 -16.11 -1.81
CA HIS A 80 -3.95 -14.75 -1.80
C HIS A 80 -3.08 -13.86 -2.68
N ASN A 81 -3.68 -13.37 -3.78
CA ASN A 81 -3.06 -12.45 -4.72
C ASN A 81 -4.16 -11.70 -5.48
N MET A 82 -3.79 -10.76 -6.34
CA MET A 82 -4.78 -9.94 -7.05
C MET A 82 -5.66 -10.74 -8.03
N ASP A 83 -5.15 -11.81 -8.63
CA ASP A 83 -5.94 -12.64 -9.55
C ASP A 83 -7.01 -13.42 -8.78
N ARG A 84 -6.70 -13.87 -7.55
CA ARG A 84 -7.64 -14.48 -6.61
C ARG A 84 -8.71 -13.49 -6.16
N LEU A 85 -8.32 -12.31 -5.68
CA LEU A 85 -9.24 -11.25 -5.27
C LEU A 85 -10.24 -10.90 -6.39
N LEU A 86 -9.74 -10.58 -7.60
CA LEU A 86 -10.60 -10.23 -8.73
C LEU A 86 -11.39 -11.43 -9.27
N GLY A 87 -10.94 -12.66 -9.01
CA GLY A 87 -11.70 -13.88 -9.27
C GLY A 87 -12.90 -14.01 -8.34
N VAL A 88 -12.72 -13.72 -7.06
CA VAL A 88 -13.79 -13.68 -6.06
C VAL A 88 -14.78 -12.56 -6.34
N VAL A 89 -14.29 -11.33 -6.63
CA VAL A 89 -15.14 -10.20 -7.02
C VAL A 89 -16.03 -10.53 -8.23
N ALA A 90 -15.47 -11.19 -9.25
CA ALA A 90 -16.22 -11.58 -10.45
C ALA A 90 -17.29 -12.64 -10.15
N ARG A 91 -16.95 -13.64 -9.34
CA ARG A 91 -17.84 -14.76 -9.02
C ARG A 91 -18.97 -14.33 -8.09
N ASP A 92 -18.66 -13.50 -7.12
CA ASP A 92 -19.57 -13.08 -6.06
C ASP A 92 -20.12 -11.65 -6.34
N ILE A 93 -20.19 -11.25 -7.61
CA ILE A 93 -20.53 -9.88 -8.02
C ILE A 93 -21.91 -9.42 -7.50
N ASP A 94 -22.88 -10.32 -7.40
CA ASP A 94 -24.22 -10.02 -6.87
C ASP A 94 -24.17 -9.58 -5.40
N SER A 95 -23.12 -9.99 -4.66
CA SER A 95 -22.90 -9.53 -3.28
C SER A 95 -22.51 -8.05 -3.21
N LEU A 96 -22.12 -7.44 -4.33
CA LEU A 96 -21.76 -6.01 -4.44
C LEU A 96 -22.91 -5.16 -4.99
N SER A 97 -24.11 -5.71 -5.11
CA SER A 97 -25.31 -4.98 -5.56
C SER A 97 -25.95 -4.11 -4.47
N ALA A 98 -26.79 -3.16 -4.89
CA ALA A 98 -27.68 -2.38 -4.03
C ALA A 98 -28.54 -3.28 -3.12
N ALA A 99 -29.13 -4.34 -3.69
CA ALA A 99 -29.96 -5.28 -2.94
C ALA A 99 -29.14 -6.04 -1.88
N ALA A 100 -27.89 -6.37 -2.17
CA ALA A 100 -27.00 -6.98 -1.18
C ALA A 100 -26.58 -5.99 -0.08
N LEU A 101 -26.34 -4.71 -0.44
CA LEU A 101 -26.05 -3.65 0.52
C LEU A 101 -27.22 -3.40 1.48
N GLU A 102 -28.45 -3.33 0.96
CA GLU A 102 -29.66 -3.22 1.77
C GLU A 102 -29.73 -4.36 2.80
N ARG A 103 -29.57 -5.62 2.35
CA ARG A 103 -29.57 -6.79 3.24
C ARG A 103 -28.48 -6.71 4.31
N ARG A 104 -27.27 -6.25 3.95
CA ARG A 104 -26.19 -6.03 4.92
C ARG A 104 -26.56 -4.98 5.97
N ARG A 105 -27.16 -3.85 5.58
CA ARG A 105 -27.58 -2.80 6.51
C ARG A 105 -28.68 -3.28 7.46
N ILE A 106 -29.64 -4.06 6.98
CA ILE A 106 -30.65 -4.71 7.82
C ILE A 106 -29.98 -5.63 8.85
N ALA A 107 -29.05 -6.48 8.41
CA ALA A 107 -28.31 -7.37 9.30
C ALA A 107 -27.46 -6.61 10.35
N GLN A 108 -27.07 -5.37 10.05
CA GLN A 108 -26.36 -4.46 10.97
C GLN A 108 -27.30 -3.64 11.88
N GLY A 109 -28.61 -3.91 11.86
CA GLY A 109 -29.59 -3.30 12.75
C GLY A 109 -30.35 -2.10 12.19
N MET A 110 -30.17 -1.78 10.90
CA MET A 110 -30.96 -0.74 10.23
C MET A 110 -32.38 -1.24 9.94
N THR A 111 -33.39 -0.36 9.99
CA THR A 111 -34.76 -0.76 9.60
C THR A 111 -34.82 -1.05 8.10
N PRO A 112 -35.73 -1.91 7.62
CA PRO A 112 -35.85 -2.17 6.17
C PRO A 112 -36.08 -0.89 5.34
N LYS A 113 -36.85 0.06 5.85
CA LYS A 113 -37.10 1.34 5.18
C LYS A 113 -35.83 2.18 5.04
N ASP A 114 -35.07 2.32 6.13
CA ASP A 114 -33.84 3.11 6.13
C ASP A 114 -32.74 2.41 5.31
N ALA A 115 -32.68 1.08 5.33
CA ALA A 115 -31.75 0.29 4.54
C ALA A 115 -32.02 0.40 3.04
N ALA A 116 -33.29 0.34 2.63
CA ALA A 116 -33.68 0.56 1.24
C ALA A 116 -33.33 1.98 0.80
N ALA A 117 -33.58 2.99 1.64
CA ALA A 117 -33.20 4.37 1.37
C ALA A 117 -31.67 4.55 1.31
N TYR A 118 -30.90 3.86 2.15
CA TYR A 118 -29.45 3.89 2.15
C TYR A 118 -28.84 3.26 0.89
N ALA A 119 -29.41 2.13 0.44
CA ALA A 119 -28.95 1.45 -0.77
C ALA A 119 -29.48 2.10 -2.06
N HIS A 120 -30.45 3.00 -1.97
CA HIS A 120 -31.02 3.66 -3.14
C HIS A 120 -29.98 4.49 -3.88
N GLY A 121 -29.84 4.25 -5.19
CA GLY A 121 -28.86 4.94 -6.03
C GLY A 121 -27.41 4.50 -5.82
N SER A 122 -27.18 3.42 -5.03
CA SER A 122 -25.86 2.79 -4.99
C SER A 122 -25.48 2.17 -6.32
N TYR A 123 -24.17 2.01 -6.53
CA TYR A 123 -23.61 1.49 -7.76
C TYR A 123 -23.65 -0.05 -7.76
N ASP A 124 -24.25 -0.63 -8.80
CA ASP A 124 -24.18 -2.06 -9.08
C ASP A 124 -22.94 -2.35 -9.94
N LEU A 125 -22.00 -3.10 -9.38
CA LEU A 125 -20.77 -3.47 -10.10
C LEU A 125 -21.10 -4.32 -11.33
N THR A 126 -20.47 -4.01 -12.46
CA THR A 126 -20.63 -4.77 -13.70
C THR A 126 -19.41 -5.64 -14.00
N MET A 127 -19.59 -6.65 -14.84
CA MET A 127 -18.46 -7.44 -15.36
C MET A 127 -17.49 -6.60 -16.20
N ASP A 128 -17.94 -5.47 -16.75
CA ASP A 128 -17.12 -4.55 -17.52
C ASP A 128 -16.17 -3.78 -16.59
N ASP A 129 -16.64 -3.37 -15.42
CA ASP A 129 -15.82 -2.78 -14.37
C ASP A 129 -14.72 -3.75 -13.91
N VAL A 130 -15.09 -5.02 -13.69
CA VAL A 130 -14.14 -6.07 -13.30
C VAL A 130 -13.08 -6.28 -14.39
N ARG A 131 -13.46 -6.26 -15.68
CA ARG A 131 -12.49 -6.31 -16.79
C ARG A 131 -11.58 -5.08 -16.80
N GLY A 132 -12.12 -3.90 -16.48
CA GLY A 132 -11.34 -2.66 -16.30
C GLY A 132 -10.30 -2.80 -15.19
N MET A 133 -10.69 -3.30 -14.02
CA MET A 133 -9.78 -3.57 -12.90
C MET A 133 -8.68 -4.56 -13.28
N ARG A 134 -9.03 -5.67 -13.97
CA ARG A 134 -8.04 -6.65 -14.47
C ARG A 134 -7.04 -6.04 -15.44
N LYS A 135 -7.48 -5.12 -16.31
CA LYS A 135 -6.60 -4.40 -17.23
C LYS A 135 -5.62 -3.50 -16.47
N ALA A 136 -6.09 -2.77 -15.47
CA ALA A 136 -5.24 -1.93 -14.61
C ALA A 136 -4.22 -2.78 -13.82
N VAL A 137 -4.67 -3.89 -13.24
CA VAL A 137 -3.80 -4.91 -12.63
C VAL A 137 -2.73 -5.40 -13.60
N GLY A 138 -3.10 -5.73 -14.83
CA GLY A 138 -2.17 -6.20 -15.84
C GLY A 138 -1.13 -5.16 -16.25
N HIS A 139 -1.49 -3.87 -16.24
CA HIS A 139 -0.54 -2.77 -16.44
C HIS A 139 0.50 -2.73 -15.31
N TRP A 140 0.06 -2.65 -14.06
CA TRP A 140 0.97 -2.59 -12.90
C TRP A 140 1.79 -3.86 -12.70
N ARG A 141 1.24 -5.03 -13.06
CA ARG A 141 1.99 -6.29 -13.07
C ARG A 141 3.18 -6.21 -14.03
N LYS A 142 3.00 -5.69 -15.24
CA LYS A 142 4.12 -5.52 -16.19
C LYS A 142 5.20 -4.60 -15.66
N VAL A 143 4.82 -3.51 -15.00
CA VAL A 143 5.76 -2.61 -14.31
C VAL A 143 6.54 -3.38 -13.24
N TYR A 144 5.83 -4.15 -12.40
CA TYR A 144 6.44 -4.99 -11.38
C TYR A 144 7.43 -6.02 -11.93
N GLU A 145 7.02 -6.77 -12.95
CA GLU A 145 7.84 -7.82 -13.55
C GLU A 145 9.08 -7.27 -14.23
N ALA A 146 8.96 -6.15 -14.95
CA ALA A 146 10.06 -5.58 -15.71
C ALA A 146 11.17 -5.00 -14.82
N ARG A 147 10.84 -4.45 -13.65
CA ARG A 147 11.80 -3.69 -12.83
C ARG A 147 12.07 -4.27 -11.45
N TYR A 148 11.08 -4.90 -10.82
CA TYR A 148 11.14 -5.21 -9.38
C TYR A 148 11.21 -6.72 -9.08
N ARG A 149 10.68 -7.58 -9.96
CA ARG A 149 10.73 -9.04 -9.79
C ARG A 149 12.17 -9.57 -9.71
N GLU A 150 13.04 -9.12 -10.60
CA GLU A 150 14.44 -9.56 -10.64
C GLU A 150 15.23 -9.11 -9.42
N ILE A 151 14.90 -7.95 -8.84
CA ILE A 151 15.49 -7.47 -7.58
C ILE A 151 15.16 -8.46 -6.45
N ARG A 152 13.90 -8.84 -6.30
CA ARG A 152 13.49 -9.89 -5.34
C ARG A 152 14.24 -11.19 -5.59
N HIS A 153 14.23 -11.68 -6.83
CA HIS A 153 14.75 -13.00 -7.16
C HIS A 153 16.29 -13.07 -7.01
N LYS A 154 17.01 -12.12 -7.62
CA LYS A 154 18.48 -12.17 -7.72
C LYS A 154 19.20 -11.56 -6.52
N ILE A 155 18.63 -10.55 -5.88
CA ILE A 155 19.30 -9.87 -4.76
C ILE A 155 18.84 -10.45 -3.43
N PHE A 156 17.52 -10.52 -3.21
CA PHE A 156 16.97 -10.83 -1.89
C PHE A 156 16.74 -12.33 -1.64
N ALA A 157 16.28 -13.08 -2.65
CA ALA A 157 15.95 -14.50 -2.49
C ALA A 157 17.15 -15.44 -2.71
N HIS A 158 17.96 -15.18 -3.74
CA HIS A 158 19.04 -16.10 -4.14
C HIS A 158 20.45 -15.54 -4.05
N LYS A 159 20.61 -14.22 -3.80
CA LYS A 159 21.91 -13.49 -3.82
C LYS A 159 22.84 -13.99 -4.93
N SER A 160 22.29 -14.12 -6.14
CA SER A 160 22.89 -14.86 -7.24
C SER A 160 23.71 -14.00 -8.20
N ILE A 161 23.92 -12.73 -7.85
CA ILE A 161 24.64 -11.75 -8.67
C ILE A 161 25.65 -10.99 -7.81
N ASP A 162 26.71 -10.48 -8.45
CA ASP A 162 27.70 -9.65 -7.78
C ASP A 162 27.16 -8.26 -7.42
N ARG A 163 27.97 -7.49 -6.69
CA ARG A 163 27.59 -6.15 -6.22
C ARG A 163 27.32 -5.17 -7.36
N ALA A 164 28.11 -5.19 -8.44
CA ALA A 164 27.95 -4.26 -9.56
C ALA A 164 26.63 -4.54 -10.30
N ALA A 165 26.29 -5.80 -10.50
CA ALA A 165 25.02 -6.22 -11.08
C ALA A 165 23.83 -5.90 -10.15
N ALA A 166 23.99 -6.04 -8.84
CA ALA A 166 22.97 -5.63 -7.87
C ALA A 166 22.74 -4.11 -7.90
N ASP A 167 23.80 -3.32 -7.95
CA ASP A 167 23.72 -1.86 -8.04
C ASP A 167 23.04 -1.43 -9.36
N ALA A 168 23.34 -2.10 -10.48
CA ALA A 168 22.69 -1.85 -11.76
C ALA A 168 21.18 -2.16 -11.76
N LEU A 169 20.75 -3.25 -11.13
CA LEU A 169 19.33 -3.57 -10.97
C LEU A 169 18.62 -2.52 -10.10
N MET A 170 19.24 -2.14 -8.98
CA MET A 170 18.71 -1.10 -8.09
C MET A 170 18.64 0.27 -8.77
N ALA A 171 19.60 0.60 -9.63
CA ALA A 171 19.61 1.86 -10.39
C ALA A 171 18.45 1.98 -11.40
N ASN A 172 17.85 0.86 -11.82
CA ASN A 172 16.68 0.86 -12.71
C ASN A 172 15.34 1.03 -11.97
N THR A 173 15.38 1.20 -10.65
CA THR A 173 14.18 1.49 -9.83
C THR A 173 13.86 2.97 -9.82
N ASN A 174 12.57 3.29 -9.67
CA ASN A 174 12.11 4.67 -9.55
C ASN A 174 11.18 4.80 -8.34
N VAL A 175 11.54 5.68 -7.40
CA VAL A 175 10.75 5.92 -6.18
C VAL A 175 9.34 6.38 -6.50
N ASP A 176 9.16 7.27 -7.48
CA ASP A 176 7.84 7.77 -7.86
C ASP A 176 6.98 6.69 -8.51
N GLU A 177 7.59 5.79 -9.29
CA GLU A 177 6.88 4.66 -9.89
C GLU A 177 6.41 3.66 -8.82
N VAL A 178 7.24 3.37 -7.80
CA VAL A 178 6.81 2.52 -6.67
C VAL A 178 5.73 3.21 -5.85
N ARG A 179 5.82 4.54 -5.63
CA ARG A 179 4.75 5.31 -4.95
C ARG A 179 3.44 5.23 -5.72
N GLU A 180 3.48 5.36 -7.05
CA GLU A 180 2.29 5.29 -7.88
C GLU A 180 1.70 3.86 -7.91
N LEU A 181 2.53 2.83 -7.98
CA LEU A 181 2.11 1.43 -7.86
C LEU A 181 1.41 1.17 -6.52
N LEU A 182 2.01 1.60 -5.40
CA LEU A 182 1.38 1.48 -4.08
C LEU A 182 0.08 2.31 -4.00
N GLY A 183 0.04 3.44 -4.70
CA GLY A 183 -1.13 4.31 -4.80
C GLY A 183 -2.28 3.62 -5.51
N PHE A 184 -1.98 2.86 -6.56
CA PHE A 184 -2.93 1.99 -7.24
C PHE A 184 -3.45 0.88 -6.33
N LEU A 185 -2.57 0.16 -5.62
CA LEU A 185 -2.99 -0.93 -4.72
C LEU A 185 -3.94 -0.42 -3.64
N HIS A 186 -3.60 0.73 -3.05
CA HIS A 186 -4.44 1.40 -2.08
C HIS A 186 -5.80 1.82 -2.68
N ALA A 187 -5.80 2.42 -3.88
CA ALA A 187 -7.03 2.84 -4.56
C ALA A 187 -7.93 1.65 -4.90
N LEU A 188 -7.34 0.51 -5.30
CA LEU A 188 -8.07 -0.73 -5.57
C LEU A 188 -8.74 -1.26 -4.30
N TYR A 189 -7.99 -1.37 -3.19
CA TYR A 189 -8.54 -1.81 -1.90
C TYR A 189 -9.66 -0.88 -1.44
N GLN A 190 -9.39 0.43 -1.39
CA GLN A 190 -10.37 1.42 -0.94
C GLN A 190 -11.63 1.41 -1.80
N SER A 191 -11.50 1.30 -3.12
CA SER A 191 -12.64 1.23 -4.02
C SER A 191 -13.52 0.02 -3.77
N LEU A 192 -12.92 -1.17 -3.62
CA LEU A 192 -13.68 -2.40 -3.35
C LEU A 192 -14.32 -2.37 -1.96
N PHE A 193 -13.62 -1.83 -0.95
CA PHE A 193 -14.17 -1.64 0.38
C PHE A 193 -15.34 -0.65 0.38
N GLN A 194 -15.22 0.50 -0.28
CA GLN A 194 -16.27 1.52 -0.36
C GLN A 194 -17.47 1.04 -1.17
N LEU A 195 -17.26 0.26 -2.23
CA LEU A 195 -18.33 -0.41 -2.95
C LEU A 195 -19.06 -1.40 -2.05
N HIS A 196 -18.34 -2.28 -1.36
CA HIS A 196 -18.95 -3.27 -0.46
C HIS A 196 -19.69 -2.62 0.71
N ALA A 197 -19.06 -1.67 1.38
CA ALA A 197 -19.59 -1.04 2.58
C ALA A 197 -20.69 -0.02 2.27
N ASN A 198 -20.51 0.78 1.22
CA ASN A 198 -21.29 1.99 0.99
C ASN A 198 -21.89 2.09 -0.42
N GLY A 199 -21.65 1.11 -1.30
CA GLY A 199 -22.22 1.10 -2.66
C GLY A 199 -21.65 2.20 -3.57
N ILE A 200 -20.44 2.69 -3.29
CA ILE A 200 -19.80 3.77 -4.04
C ILE A 200 -19.12 3.21 -5.29
N MET A 201 -19.29 3.90 -6.42
CA MET A 201 -18.64 3.55 -7.69
C MET A 201 -17.10 3.48 -7.52
N PRO A 202 -16.45 2.37 -7.95
CA PRO A 202 -15.01 2.21 -7.84
C PRO A 202 -14.20 3.31 -8.57
N ASN A 203 -13.17 3.84 -7.91
CA ASN A 203 -12.19 4.74 -8.52
C ASN A 203 -10.77 4.23 -8.24
N ILE A 204 -10.21 3.54 -9.22
CA ILE A 204 -8.88 2.91 -9.13
C ILE A 204 -7.74 3.84 -9.60
N THR A 205 -8.00 5.15 -9.70
CA THR A 205 -6.94 6.13 -9.98
C THR A 205 -5.91 6.08 -8.86
N PRO A 206 -4.60 5.93 -9.17
CA PRO A 206 -3.57 5.85 -8.14
C PRO A 206 -3.65 6.99 -7.14
N ALA A 207 -3.74 6.63 -5.86
CA ALA A 207 -3.72 7.61 -4.78
C ALA A 207 -2.33 8.24 -4.67
N LYS A 208 -2.27 9.56 -4.48
CA LYS A 208 -1.01 10.24 -4.20
C LYS A 208 -0.64 10.10 -2.74
N PHE A 209 0.67 10.09 -2.49
CA PHE A 209 1.24 10.12 -1.14
C PHE A 209 1.98 11.44 -0.94
N ASP A 210 1.62 12.18 0.10
CA ASP A 210 2.24 13.45 0.44
C ASP A 210 3.45 13.23 1.37
N LEU A 211 4.61 13.76 0.99
CA LEU A 211 5.86 13.64 1.74
C LEU A 211 6.52 15.02 1.90
N PRO A 212 6.55 15.63 3.09
CA PRO A 212 5.99 15.12 4.35
C PRO A 212 4.44 15.08 4.33
N PRO A 213 3.82 14.15 5.09
CA PRO A 213 2.37 14.04 5.18
C PRO A 213 1.77 15.14 6.07
N SER A 214 0.51 15.49 5.81
CA SER A 214 -0.23 16.43 6.66
C SER A 214 -0.51 15.86 8.07
N PRO A 215 -0.66 16.72 9.10
CA PRO A 215 -1.06 16.27 10.44
C PRO A 215 -2.48 15.69 10.46
N GLY A 216 -2.74 14.73 11.35
CA GLY A 216 -4.11 14.29 11.70
C GLY A 216 -4.70 13.11 10.92
N GLY A 217 -4.00 12.57 9.93
CA GLY A 217 -4.46 11.39 9.18
C GLY A 217 -3.55 11.11 8.01
N GLY A 218 -3.65 9.93 7.41
CA GLY A 218 -2.85 9.57 6.26
C GLY A 218 -2.93 8.08 5.95
N LYS A 219 -2.60 7.74 4.72
CA LYS A 219 -2.45 6.37 4.24
C LYS A 219 -1.43 5.64 5.11
N PRO A 220 -1.47 4.30 5.20
CA PRO A 220 -0.48 3.53 5.96
C PRO A 220 0.97 3.97 5.69
N GLY A 221 1.30 4.23 4.41
CA GLY A 221 2.60 4.74 4.00
C GLY A 221 2.96 6.12 4.57
N GLU A 222 2.04 7.07 4.51
CA GLU A 222 2.23 8.41 5.10
C GLU A 222 2.39 8.34 6.61
N ARG A 223 1.60 7.49 7.27
CA ARG A 223 1.66 7.30 8.72
C ARG A 223 3.02 6.78 9.15
N ILE A 224 3.51 5.69 8.54
CA ILE A 224 4.83 5.14 8.91
C ILE A 224 5.96 6.12 8.57
N PHE A 225 5.82 6.90 7.50
CA PHE A 225 6.83 7.89 7.12
C PHE A 225 6.94 8.97 8.20
N ARG A 226 5.79 9.46 8.68
CA ARG A 226 5.72 10.42 9.78
C ARG A 226 6.29 9.85 11.07
N GLU A 227 5.83 8.68 11.48
CA GLU A 227 6.31 8.03 12.72
C GLU A 227 7.81 7.74 12.69
N SER A 228 8.33 7.32 11.53
CA SER A 228 9.78 7.14 11.32
C SER A 228 10.51 8.48 11.38
N GLY A 229 9.95 9.54 10.79
CA GLY A 229 10.49 10.90 10.89
C GLY A 229 10.51 11.41 12.33
N ASP A 230 9.41 11.25 13.07
CA ASP A 230 9.28 11.62 14.48
C ASP A 230 10.30 10.89 15.34
N LEU A 231 10.50 9.59 15.10
CA LEU A 231 11.54 8.80 15.76
C LEU A 231 12.93 9.38 15.49
N LEU A 232 13.23 9.70 14.23
CA LEU A 232 14.54 10.22 13.84
C LEU A 232 14.83 11.61 14.43
N TYR A 233 13.85 12.52 14.38
CA TYR A 233 13.96 13.83 15.03
C TYR A 233 14.00 13.73 16.56
N GLY A 234 13.31 12.74 17.13
CA GLY A 234 13.33 12.42 18.54
C GLY A 234 14.72 12.07 19.09
N MET A 235 15.64 11.60 18.24
CA MET A 235 17.04 11.37 18.61
C MET A 235 17.80 12.66 18.92
N LEU A 236 17.35 13.80 18.38
CA LEU A 236 17.92 15.13 18.64
C LEU A 236 17.27 15.77 19.87
N ASP A 237 15.95 15.81 19.90
CA ASP A 237 15.14 16.22 21.05
C ASP A 237 13.81 15.43 21.01
N PRO A 238 13.44 14.71 22.08
CA PRO A 238 12.21 13.92 22.15
C PRO A 238 10.90 14.69 21.88
N ARG A 239 10.94 16.02 21.88
CA ARG A 239 9.80 16.91 21.58
C ARG A 239 9.68 17.26 20.10
N LEU A 240 10.72 17.05 19.30
CA LEU A 240 10.67 17.34 17.86
C LEU A 240 9.81 16.31 17.13
N ARG A 241 9.05 16.81 16.16
CA ARG A 241 8.17 16.03 15.28
C ARG A 241 8.42 16.45 13.83
N LEU A 242 8.24 15.55 12.89
CA LEU A 242 8.47 15.76 11.46
C LEU A 242 7.70 16.97 10.91
N ASP A 243 6.50 17.22 11.43
CA ASP A 243 5.61 18.31 11.05
C ASP A 243 5.92 19.64 11.74
N ALA A 244 6.94 19.69 12.62
CA ALA A 244 7.31 20.92 13.29
C ALA A 244 7.83 21.97 12.27
N PRO A 245 7.36 23.23 12.36
CA PRO A 245 7.74 24.28 11.41
C PRO A 245 9.26 24.45 11.27
N GLY A 246 9.77 24.39 10.04
CA GLY A 246 11.17 24.70 9.72
C GLY A 246 12.13 23.51 9.65
N LEU A 247 11.69 22.29 9.95
CA LEU A 247 12.54 21.08 9.87
C LEU A 247 12.73 20.53 8.45
N ILE A 248 11.78 20.79 7.56
CA ILE A 248 11.87 20.50 6.11
C ILE A 248 11.77 21.83 5.35
N ARG A 249 12.66 22.78 5.67
CA ARG A 249 12.94 23.88 4.75
C ARG A 249 14.27 23.59 4.08
N ASP A 250 14.22 23.56 2.76
CA ASP A 250 15.33 23.41 1.86
C ASP A 250 16.51 24.30 2.32
N ARG A 251 17.60 23.67 2.76
CA ARG A 251 18.89 24.34 2.99
C ARG A 251 19.76 24.25 1.73
N SER A 252 19.18 24.19 0.53
CA SER A 252 19.90 24.52 -0.71
C SER A 252 20.02 26.03 -0.83
N GLY A 253 20.98 26.57 -0.09
CA GLY A 253 21.28 27.99 -0.06
C GLY A 253 22.60 28.27 0.62
N LEU A 254 23.65 27.56 0.22
CA LEU A 254 25.06 27.94 0.30
C LEU A 254 25.84 27.12 -0.75
#